data_AF-A0A7Z9CGS6-F1
#
_entry.id   AF-A0A7Z9CGS6-F1
#
_cell.length_a   1.000
_cell.length_b   1.000
_cell.length_c   1.000
_cell.angle_alpha   90.00
_cell.angle_beta   90.00
_cell.angle_gamma   90.00
#
_symmetry.space_group_name_H-M   'P 1'
#
loop_
_entity.id
_entity.type
_entity.pdbx_description
1 polymer ?
#
loop_
_entity_poly.entity_id
_entity_poly.type
_entity_poly.pdbx_seq_one_letter_code
_entity_poly.pdbx_strand_id
1 'polypeptide(L)'
;MDMEGLVSDFILIFIFIILPIIFGWALYYVPKIFGDKGIGKILSFSYFIVYIYFFVSIRFPEALFFKSDARAILKEQQMILKDDFTINDVNLGIGIHSDDNFDQFKITVSDRDKENIIKQIKHSKNFTICFDEENCPKIDRSNRYYEKSTIINYETSDSYIREYFKTFGKGKSPMNGWIIISKNDNTIYCSQ
;
A
#
# COMPACT_ATOMS: atom_id res chain seq x y z
N MET A 1 13.76 -19.43 -25.73
CA MET A 1 14.42 -18.63 -24.67
C MET A 1 15.56 -17.91 -25.33
N ASP A 2 15.48 -16.59 -25.40
CA ASP A 2 16.56 -15.75 -25.91
C ASP A 2 17.76 -15.79 -24.95
N MET A 3 18.97 -15.56 -25.47
CA MET A 3 20.16 -15.50 -24.62
C MET A 3 20.07 -14.38 -23.57
N GLU A 4 19.33 -13.32 -23.85
CA GLU A 4 19.14 -12.19 -22.94
C GLU A 4 18.31 -12.57 -21.70
N GLY A 5 17.20 -13.30 -21.87
CA GLY A 5 16.40 -13.80 -20.76
C GLY A 5 17.19 -14.76 -19.86
N LEU A 6 17.97 -15.66 -20.47
CA LEU A 6 18.87 -16.56 -19.74
C LEU A 6 19.89 -15.81 -18.88
N VAL A 7 20.56 -14.81 -19.46
CA VAL A 7 21.56 -14.01 -18.74
C VAL A 7 20.93 -13.23 -17.57
N SER A 8 19.74 -12.66 -17.78
CA SER A 8 18.98 -11.97 -16.73
C SER A 8 18.65 -12.90 -15.56
N ASP A 9 18.16 -14.11 -15.84
CA ASP A 9 17.82 -15.09 -14.81
C ASP A 9 19.04 -15.51 -13.99
N PHE A 10 20.19 -15.72 -14.63
CA PHE A 10 21.45 -16.03 -13.92
C PHE A 10 21.91 -14.89 -13.02
N ILE A 11 21.77 -13.63 -13.46
CA ILE A 11 22.10 -12.45 -12.65
C ILE A 11 21.20 -12.39 -11.41
N LEU A 12 19.89 -12.62 -11.58
CA LEU A 12 18.94 -12.63 -10.46
C LEU A 12 19.26 -13.75 -9.47
N ILE A 13 19.55 -14.96 -9.93
CA ILE A 13 19.97 -16.08 -9.06
C ILE A 13 21.25 -15.71 -8.31
N PHE A 14 22.22 -15.10 -8.98
CA PHE A 14 23.47 -14.71 -8.34
C PHE A 14 23.25 -13.68 -7.22
N ILE A 15 22.46 -12.62 -7.49
CA ILE A 15 22.20 -11.53 -6.55
C ILE A 15 21.33 -11.99 -5.38
N PHE A 16 20.26 -12.75 -5.66
CA PHE A 16 19.30 -13.12 -4.62
C PHE A 16 19.67 -14.41 -3.89
N ILE A 17 20.47 -15.31 -4.45
CA ILE A 17 20.77 -16.60 -3.79
C ILE A 17 22.26 -16.70 -3.44
N ILE A 18 23.13 -16.57 -4.43
CA ILE A 18 24.56 -16.87 -4.25
C ILE A 18 25.24 -15.82 -3.37
N LEU A 19 25.04 -14.53 -3.65
CA LEU A 19 25.67 -13.44 -2.93
C LEU A 19 25.28 -13.41 -1.43
N PRO A 20 24.00 -13.58 -1.04
CA PRO A 20 23.61 -13.66 0.38
C PRO A 20 24.23 -14.85 1.12
N ILE A 21 24.35 -16.00 0.47
CA ILE A 21 25.00 -17.17 1.07
C ILE A 21 26.48 -16.89 1.34
N ILE A 22 27.19 -16.31 0.37
CA ILE A 22 28.60 -15.92 0.53
C ILE A 22 28.75 -14.91 1.67
N PHE A 23 27.88 -13.91 1.73
CA PHE A 23 27.93 -12.88 2.76
C PHE A 23 27.63 -13.45 4.15
N GLY A 24 26.59 -14.27 4.29
CA GLY A 24 26.24 -14.94 5.54
C GLY A 24 27.34 -15.88 6.03
N TRP A 25 28.04 -16.55 5.11
CA TRP A 25 29.21 -17.38 5.41
C TRP A 25 30.39 -16.52 5.90
N ALA A 26 30.67 -15.39 5.25
CA ALA A 26 31.72 -14.46 5.65
C ALA A 26 31.46 -13.89 7.06
N LEU A 27 30.22 -13.53 7.39
CA LEU A 27 29.83 -13.06 8.73
C LEU A 27 30.10 -14.09 9.84
N TYR A 28 29.98 -15.38 9.53
CA TYR A 28 30.34 -16.44 10.48
C TYR A 28 31.86 -16.65 10.58
N TYR A 29 32.55 -16.68 9.44
CA TYR A 29 33.96 -17.06 9.39
C TYR A 29 34.93 -15.97 9.87
N VAL A 30 34.65 -14.69 9.60
CA VAL A 30 35.54 -13.59 9.99
C VAL A 30 35.73 -13.52 11.52
N PRO A 31 34.68 -13.47 12.36
CA PRO A 31 34.84 -13.45 13.83
C PRO A 31 35.48 -14.73 14.38
N LYS A 32 35.24 -15.87 13.71
CA LYS A 32 35.87 -17.15 14.05
C LYS A 32 37.39 -17.12 13.87
N ILE A 33 37.90 -16.39 12.87
CA ILE A 33 39.36 -16.20 12.68
C ILE A 33 39.94 -15.37 13.82
N PHE A 34 39.21 -14.37 14.32
CA PHE A 34 39.62 -13.52 15.46
C PHE A 34 39.39 -14.17 16.84
N GLY A 35 39.00 -15.45 16.88
CA GLY A 35 38.88 -16.23 18.12
C GLY A 35 37.49 -16.24 18.76
N ASP A 36 36.54 -15.44 18.28
CA ASP A 36 35.19 -15.37 18.84
C ASP A 36 34.15 -16.05 17.93
N LYS A 37 34.02 -17.37 18.13
CA LYS A 37 33.01 -18.19 17.46
C LYS A 37 31.58 -17.86 17.89
N GLY A 38 31.37 -17.24 19.05
CA GLY A 38 30.06 -16.87 19.57
C GLY A 38 29.48 -15.71 18.77
N ILE A 39 30.27 -14.66 18.59
CA ILE A 39 29.89 -13.48 17.79
C ILE A 39 29.57 -13.86 16.35
N GLY A 40 30.38 -14.73 15.72
CA GLY A 40 30.13 -15.18 14.34
C GLY A 40 28.78 -15.89 14.17
N LYS A 41 28.33 -16.68 15.16
CA LYS A 41 27.00 -17.30 15.13
C LYS A 41 25.89 -16.26 15.24
N ILE A 42 26.02 -15.31 16.16
CA ILE A 42 25.00 -14.26 16.38
C ILE A 42 24.85 -13.40 15.12
N LEU A 43 25.96 -12.96 14.52
CA LEU A 43 25.95 -12.13 13.31
C LEU A 43 25.36 -12.85 12.09
N SER A 44 25.74 -14.12 11.88
CA SER A 44 25.21 -14.89 10.75
C SER A 44 23.71 -15.18 10.92
N PHE A 45 23.27 -15.48 12.14
CA PHE A 45 21.86 -15.73 12.45
C PHE A 45 21.01 -14.46 12.33
N SER A 46 21.47 -13.33 12.86
CA SER A 46 20.75 -12.06 12.73
C SER A 46 20.66 -11.62 11.28
N TYR A 47 21.73 -11.77 10.50
CA TYR A 47 21.72 -11.54 9.06
C TYR A 47 20.67 -12.39 8.35
N PHE A 48 20.60 -13.68 8.66
CA PHE A 48 19.62 -14.58 8.05
C PHE A 48 18.18 -14.14 8.35
N ILE A 49 17.88 -13.71 9.58
CA ILE A 49 16.56 -13.16 9.93
C ILE A 49 16.24 -11.90 9.11
N VAL A 50 17.18 -10.95 9.03
CA VAL A 50 17.01 -9.71 8.26
C VAL A 50 16.82 -10.01 6.78
N TYR A 51 17.58 -10.95 6.23
CA TYR A 51 17.48 -11.35 4.84
C TYR A 51 16.13 -12.03 4.52
N ILE A 52 15.64 -12.92 5.39
CA ILE A 52 14.28 -13.48 5.26
C ILE A 52 13.24 -12.38 5.31
N TYR A 53 13.34 -11.47 6.29
CA TYR A 53 12.41 -10.36 6.42
C TYR A 53 12.38 -9.50 5.15
N PHE A 54 13.56 -9.15 4.62
CA PHE A 54 13.69 -8.42 3.37
C PHE A 54 13.02 -9.16 2.20
N PHE A 55 13.29 -10.46 2.05
CA PHE A 55 12.67 -11.28 1.00
C PHE A 55 11.14 -11.31 1.12
N VAL A 56 10.61 -11.53 2.33
CA VAL A 56 9.16 -11.50 2.59
C VAL A 56 8.58 -10.13 2.27
N SER A 57 9.24 -9.05 2.65
CA SER A 57 8.75 -7.68 2.40
C SER A 57 8.62 -7.33 0.92
N ILE A 58 9.50 -7.87 0.08
CA ILE A 58 9.43 -7.66 -1.37
C ILE A 58 8.41 -8.60 -2.02
N ARG A 59 8.41 -9.88 -1.63
CA ARG A 59 7.61 -10.90 -2.32
C ARG A 59 6.16 -10.97 -1.86
N PHE A 60 5.91 -10.65 -0.59
CA PHE A 60 4.61 -10.73 0.07
C PHE A 60 4.35 -9.45 0.88
N PRO A 61 4.35 -8.27 0.26
CA PRO A 61 4.10 -7.01 0.96
C PRO A 61 2.75 -7.04 1.71
N GLU A 62 1.74 -7.73 1.16
CA GLU A 62 0.43 -7.93 1.79
C GLU A 62 0.49 -8.69 3.12
N ALA A 63 1.48 -9.57 3.32
CA ALA A 63 1.65 -10.30 4.58
C ALA A 63 2.15 -9.39 5.72
N LEU A 64 2.70 -8.22 5.38
CA LEU A 64 3.15 -7.19 6.32
C LEU A 64 2.14 -6.04 6.45
N PHE A 65 0.95 -6.16 5.86
CA PHE A 65 -0.11 -5.16 5.97
C PHE A 65 -1.01 -5.43 7.18
N PHE A 66 -1.09 -4.47 8.10
CA PHE A 66 -1.81 -4.60 9.36
C PHE A 66 -3.00 -3.64 9.45
N LYS A 67 -3.89 -3.87 10.42
CA LYS A 67 -5.02 -2.97 10.73
C LYS A 67 -4.57 -1.55 11.06
N SER A 68 -3.38 -1.38 11.60
CA SER A 68 -2.79 -0.04 11.85
C SER A 68 -2.59 0.73 10.56
N ASP A 69 -2.16 0.06 9.49
CA ASP A 69 -1.86 0.68 8.20
C ASP A 69 -3.16 1.09 7.52
N ALA A 70 -4.15 0.19 7.48
CA ALA A 70 -5.50 0.52 7.03
C ALA A 70 -6.11 1.71 7.80
N ARG A 71 -5.92 1.78 9.13
CA ARG A 71 -6.38 2.92 9.95
C ARG A 71 -5.64 4.21 9.60
N ALA A 72 -4.34 4.14 9.34
CA ALA A 72 -3.55 5.30 8.95
C ALA A 72 -4.03 5.87 7.62
N ILE A 73 -4.23 5.01 6.61
CA ILE A 73 -4.72 5.38 5.27
C ILE A 73 -6.12 6.02 5.36
N LEU A 74 -7.05 5.38 6.09
CA LEU A 74 -8.39 5.94 6.31
C LEU A 74 -8.34 7.30 7.01
N LYS A 75 -7.46 7.46 8.01
CA LYS A 75 -7.31 8.70 8.77
C LYS A 75 -6.76 9.84 7.91
N GLU A 76 -5.85 9.57 6.98
CA GLU A 76 -5.37 10.56 6.01
C GLU A 76 -6.49 11.10 5.12
N GLN A 77 -7.48 10.26 4.82
CA GLN A 77 -8.71 10.62 4.10
C GLN A 77 -9.83 11.15 5.02
N GLN A 78 -9.50 11.50 6.27
CA GLN A 78 -10.42 12.00 7.29
C GLN A 78 -11.57 11.04 7.62
N MET A 79 -11.33 9.73 7.51
CA MET A 79 -12.27 8.68 7.94
C MET A 79 -11.72 7.95 9.16
N ILE A 80 -12.54 7.79 10.19
CA ILE A 80 -12.14 7.14 11.44
C ILE A 80 -13.12 6.00 11.73
N LEU A 81 -12.59 4.79 11.81
CA LEU A 81 -13.31 3.60 12.31
C LEU A 81 -13.16 3.52 13.82
N LYS A 82 -14.27 3.41 14.54
CA LYS A 82 -14.27 3.27 16.01
C LYS A 82 -14.29 1.82 16.45
N ASP A 83 -14.94 0.96 15.68
CA ASP A 83 -15.06 -0.45 15.96
C ASP A 83 -13.86 -1.22 15.37
N ASP A 84 -13.79 -2.52 15.66
CA ASP A 84 -12.86 -3.41 14.98
C ASP A 84 -13.38 -3.76 13.58
N PHE A 85 -12.46 -4.11 12.68
CA PHE A 85 -12.77 -4.46 11.29
C PHE A 85 -11.89 -5.62 10.83
N THR A 86 -12.28 -6.28 9.74
CA THR A 86 -11.50 -7.37 9.14
C THR A 86 -10.89 -6.87 7.83
N ILE A 87 -9.62 -7.22 7.58
CA ILE A 87 -8.99 -7.01 6.28
C ILE A 87 -9.29 -8.25 5.44
N ASN A 88 -10.01 -8.05 4.35
CA ASN A 88 -10.47 -9.13 3.49
C ASN A 88 -9.50 -9.39 2.34
N ASP A 89 -8.89 -8.32 1.82
CA ASP A 89 -8.02 -8.36 0.66
C ASP A 89 -7.06 -7.18 0.70
N VAL A 90 -5.84 -7.37 0.19
CA VAL A 90 -4.78 -6.38 0.12
C VAL A 90 -4.01 -6.61 -1.17
N ASN A 91 -3.91 -5.58 -1.98
CA ASN A 91 -3.10 -5.56 -3.19
C ASN A 91 -2.18 -4.34 -3.12
N LEU A 92 -0.91 -4.57 -2.78
CA LEU A 92 0.09 -3.51 -2.67
C LEU A 92 0.95 -3.46 -3.93
N GLY A 93 1.11 -2.27 -4.48
CA GLY A 93 1.88 -2.05 -5.70
C GLY A 93 3.38 -2.12 -5.41
N ILE A 94 4.07 -3.17 -5.90
CA ILE A 94 5.53 -3.23 -5.79
C ILE A 94 6.12 -2.23 -6.80
N GLY A 95 6.63 -1.10 -6.32
CA GLY A 95 7.03 0.08 -7.09
C GLY A 95 8.21 -0.09 -8.05
N ILE A 96 8.05 -0.89 -9.11
CA ILE A 96 9.03 -1.02 -10.22
C ILE A 96 8.44 -0.55 -11.56
N HIS A 97 7.11 -0.47 -11.68
CA HIS A 97 6.41 0.14 -12.82
C HIS A 97 5.38 1.15 -12.32
N SER A 98 5.78 2.41 -12.25
CA SER A 98 4.88 3.57 -12.26
C SER A 98 4.09 3.51 -13.56
N ASP A 99 2.79 3.19 -13.54
CA ASP A 99 1.78 4.26 -13.58
C ASP A 99 0.40 3.83 -12.98
N ASP A 100 0.22 2.57 -12.59
CA ASP A 100 -1.08 2.02 -12.11
C ASP A 100 -1.02 1.34 -10.72
N ASN A 101 0.09 1.47 -10.00
CA ASN A 101 0.34 0.80 -8.73
C ASN A 101 -0.15 1.63 -7.53
N PHE A 102 -1.46 1.65 -7.31
CA PHE A 102 -2.01 2.14 -6.04
C PHE A 102 -2.11 1.01 -5.03
N ASP A 103 -1.79 1.30 -3.77
CA ASP A 103 -2.01 0.37 -2.67
C ASP A 103 -3.51 0.29 -2.43
N GLN A 104 -4.08 -0.89 -2.68
CA GLN A 104 -5.50 -1.15 -2.54
C GLN A 104 -5.76 -2.16 -1.44
N PHE A 105 -6.82 -1.94 -0.68
CA PHE A 105 -7.25 -2.94 0.30
C PHE A 105 -8.76 -2.88 0.52
N LYS A 106 -9.31 -4.03 0.92
CA LYS A 106 -10.72 -4.25 1.18
C LYS A 106 -10.89 -4.59 2.66
N ILE A 107 -11.79 -3.91 3.34
CA ILE A 107 -12.14 -4.19 4.73
C ILE A 107 -13.64 -4.43 4.91
N THR A 108 -14.00 -5.25 5.89
CA THR A 108 -15.36 -5.35 6.41
C THR A 108 -15.45 -4.63 7.74
N VAL A 109 -16.37 -3.68 7.85
CA VAL A 109 -16.58 -2.83 9.04
C VAL A 109 -17.89 -3.16 9.75
N SER A 110 -18.15 -2.54 10.91
CA SER A 110 -19.45 -2.60 11.57
C SER A 110 -20.50 -1.75 10.84
N ASP A 111 -21.79 -2.08 11.00
CA ASP A 111 -22.89 -1.26 10.47
C ASP A 111 -22.79 0.20 10.94
N ARG A 112 -22.48 0.39 12.22
CA ARG A 112 -22.31 1.71 12.84
C ARG A 112 -21.20 2.51 12.20
N ASP A 113 -20.04 1.92 11.96
CA ASP A 113 -18.94 2.61 11.30
C ASP A 113 -19.26 2.90 9.83
N LYS A 114 -19.89 1.96 9.12
CA LYS A 114 -20.39 2.19 7.76
C LYS A 114 -21.33 3.40 7.70
N GLU A 115 -22.35 3.43 8.55
CA GLU A 115 -23.31 4.53 8.63
C GLU A 115 -22.64 5.87 8.98
N ASN A 116 -21.69 5.86 9.92
CA ASN A 116 -20.95 7.05 10.31
C ASN A 116 -20.15 7.63 9.14
N ILE A 117 -19.48 6.79 8.35
CA ILE A 117 -18.69 7.23 7.20
C ILE A 117 -19.62 7.69 6.07
N ILE A 118 -20.70 6.96 5.77
CA ILE A 118 -21.70 7.39 4.78
C ILE A 118 -22.26 8.77 5.14
N LYS A 119 -22.61 8.99 6.42
CA LYS A 119 -23.10 10.29 6.91
C LYS A 119 -22.07 11.40 6.69
N GLN A 120 -20.78 11.13 6.92
CA GLN A 120 -19.71 12.09 6.66
C GLN A 120 -19.60 12.45 5.17
N ILE A 121 -19.69 11.46 4.27
CA ILE A 121 -19.69 11.70 2.81
C ILE A 121 -20.91 12.54 2.42
N LYS A 122 -22.12 12.13 2.81
CA LYS A 122 -23.38 12.81 2.42
C LYS A 122 -23.51 14.22 2.98
N HIS A 123 -22.95 14.50 4.15
CA HIS A 123 -22.97 15.84 4.75
C HIS A 123 -21.80 16.74 4.29
N SER A 124 -20.92 16.25 3.42
CA SER A 124 -19.85 17.08 2.86
C SER A 124 -20.42 18.11 1.89
N LYS A 125 -19.90 19.34 1.91
CA LYS A 125 -20.44 20.47 1.11
C LYS A 125 -20.44 20.24 -0.41
N ASN A 126 -19.58 19.35 -0.87
CA ASN A 126 -19.33 18.97 -2.27
C ASN A 126 -19.93 17.60 -2.62
N PHE A 127 -20.92 17.12 -1.84
CA PHE A 127 -21.60 15.87 -2.11
C PHE A 127 -22.55 16.00 -3.32
N THR A 128 -22.42 15.06 -4.26
CA THR A 128 -23.27 15.00 -5.45
C THR A 128 -23.82 13.59 -5.65
N ILE A 129 -25.03 13.47 -6.19
CA ILE A 129 -25.59 12.18 -6.61
C ILE A 129 -25.32 12.01 -8.10
N CYS A 130 -24.76 10.87 -8.49
CA CYS A 130 -24.38 10.57 -9.86
C CYS A 130 -24.72 9.11 -10.21
N PHE A 131 -25.78 8.90 -10.98
CA PHE A 131 -26.17 7.56 -11.44
C PHE A 131 -25.61 7.20 -12.82
N ASP A 132 -24.97 8.15 -13.49
CA ASP A 132 -24.37 8.00 -14.81
C ASP A 132 -22.89 8.39 -14.74
N GLU A 133 -22.00 7.42 -14.90
CA GLU A 133 -20.55 7.59 -14.73
C GLU A 133 -19.97 8.75 -15.55
N GLU A 134 -20.54 9.04 -16.73
CA GLU A 134 -20.08 10.14 -17.58
C GLU A 134 -20.27 11.51 -16.90
N ASN A 135 -21.32 11.62 -16.08
CA ASN A 135 -21.74 12.83 -15.38
C ASN A 135 -21.24 12.91 -13.93
N CYS A 136 -20.43 11.94 -13.48
CA CYS A 136 -19.86 11.98 -12.15
C CYS A 136 -18.81 13.10 -12.01
N PRO A 137 -18.71 13.72 -10.82
CA PRO A 137 -17.70 14.72 -10.58
C PRO A 137 -16.31 14.11 -10.80
N LYS A 138 -15.45 14.81 -11.54
CA LYS A 138 -14.07 14.38 -11.80
C LYS A 138 -13.12 15.39 -11.17
N ILE A 139 -12.10 14.89 -10.48
CA ILE A 139 -11.02 15.74 -9.99
C ILE A 139 -10.19 16.22 -11.18
N ASP A 140 -10.03 17.54 -11.32
CA ASP A 140 -9.04 18.11 -12.23
C ASP A 140 -7.62 17.86 -11.71
N ARG A 141 -6.87 17.01 -12.43
CA ARG A 141 -5.49 16.62 -12.12
C ARG A 141 -4.45 17.38 -12.94
N SER A 142 -4.85 18.40 -13.71
CA SER A 142 -3.97 19.13 -14.63
C SER A 142 -2.95 20.02 -13.92
N ASN A 143 -3.31 20.60 -12.77
CA ASN A 143 -2.46 21.54 -12.05
C ASN A 143 -1.71 20.91 -10.87
N ARG A 144 -0.54 20.33 -11.16
CA ARG A 144 0.33 19.68 -10.16
C ARG A 144 1.37 20.61 -9.50
N TYR A 145 1.45 21.87 -9.95
CA TYR A 145 2.54 22.77 -9.58
C TYR A 145 2.32 23.56 -8.28
N TYR A 146 1.07 23.67 -7.82
CA TYR A 146 0.71 24.35 -6.59
C TYR A 146 0.24 23.36 -5.54
N GLU A 147 0.53 23.61 -4.27
CA GLU A 147 -0.01 22.82 -3.16
C GLU A 147 -1.52 23.02 -3.06
N LYS A 148 -2.26 21.94 -3.30
CA LYS A 148 -3.72 21.93 -3.26
C LYS A 148 -4.19 20.55 -2.84
N SER A 149 -5.19 20.50 -1.98
CA SER A 149 -5.97 19.29 -1.72
C SER A 149 -7.36 19.48 -2.32
N THR A 150 -7.79 18.53 -3.13
CA THR A 150 -9.14 18.47 -3.68
C THR A 150 -9.77 17.18 -3.21
N ILE A 151 -10.96 17.28 -2.63
CA ILE A 151 -11.79 16.12 -2.27
C ILE A 151 -13.07 16.26 -3.09
N ILE A 152 -13.60 15.14 -3.57
CA ILE A 152 -14.96 15.05 -4.10
C ILE A 152 -15.69 13.92 -3.39
N ASN A 153 -16.98 14.10 -3.17
CA ASN A 153 -17.84 13.13 -2.50
C ASN A 153 -19.04 12.89 -3.40
N TYR A 154 -19.37 11.64 -3.69
CA TYR A 154 -20.52 11.35 -4.52
C TYR A 154 -21.15 9.98 -4.23
N GLU A 155 -22.39 9.81 -4.68
CA GLU A 155 -23.15 8.56 -4.57
C GLU A 155 -23.46 8.03 -5.97
N THR A 156 -23.18 6.74 -6.20
CA THR A 156 -23.57 6.00 -7.41
C THR A 156 -24.78 5.11 -7.13
N SER A 157 -25.20 4.26 -8.07
CA SER A 157 -26.22 3.24 -7.82
C SER A 157 -25.87 2.37 -6.61
N ASP A 158 -24.62 1.93 -6.54
CA ASP A 158 -24.19 0.84 -5.66
C ASP A 158 -23.22 1.28 -4.55
N SER A 159 -22.75 2.52 -4.57
CA SER A 159 -21.68 2.96 -3.66
C SER A 159 -21.78 4.42 -3.19
N TYR A 160 -21.13 4.69 -2.07
CA TYR A 160 -20.75 6.04 -1.64
C TYR A 160 -19.24 6.20 -1.80
N ILE A 161 -18.82 7.25 -2.50
CA ILE A 161 -17.44 7.42 -2.93
C ILE A 161 -16.89 8.74 -2.41
N ARG A 162 -15.68 8.69 -1.84
CA ARG A 162 -14.82 9.85 -1.60
C ARG A 162 -13.56 9.65 -2.42
N GLU A 163 -13.23 10.61 -3.29
CA GLU A 163 -11.92 10.68 -3.93
C GLU A 163 -11.16 11.88 -3.38
N TYR A 164 -9.85 11.75 -3.27
CA TYR A 164 -8.99 12.87 -2.93
C TYR A 164 -7.76 12.92 -3.85
N PHE A 165 -7.29 14.13 -4.07
CA PHE A 165 -6.09 14.43 -4.81
C PHE A 165 -5.33 15.53 -4.09
N LYS A 166 -4.09 15.23 -3.71
CA LYS A 166 -3.24 16.15 -2.97
C LYS A 166 -1.94 16.37 -3.72
N THR A 167 -1.65 17.61 -4.04
CA THR A 167 -0.40 18.05 -4.66
C THR A 167 0.49 18.71 -3.60
N PHE A 168 1.80 18.54 -3.73
CA PHE A 168 2.79 19.05 -2.76
C PHE A 168 3.71 20.12 -3.35
N GLY A 169 3.28 20.76 -4.45
CA GLY A 169 4.06 21.77 -5.14
C GLY A 169 5.12 21.20 -6.10
N LYS A 170 5.90 22.10 -6.68
CA LYS A 170 6.84 21.78 -7.77
C LYS A 170 7.85 20.70 -7.37
N GLY A 171 7.96 19.66 -8.21
CA GLY A 171 8.95 18.60 -8.08
C GLY A 171 8.57 17.45 -7.14
N LYS A 172 7.35 17.45 -6.59
CA LYS A 172 6.84 16.35 -5.76
C LYS A 172 5.68 15.64 -6.45
N SER A 173 5.66 14.31 -6.39
CA SER A 173 4.58 13.50 -6.93
C SER A 173 3.27 13.77 -6.18
N PRO A 174 2.14 13.94 -6.89
CA PRO A 174 0.85 14.07 -6.23
C PRO A 174 0.43 12.72 -5.63
N MET A 175 -0.45 12.80 -4.64
CA MET A 175 -1.08 11.67 -3.99
C MET A 175 -2.53 11.61 -4.44
N ASN A 176 -2.96 10.46 -4.95
CA ASN A 176 -4.35 10.18 -5.28
C ASN A 176 -4.87 9.14 -4.29
N GLY A 177 -6.17 9.08 -4.10
CA GLY A 177 -6.76 7.90 -3.54
C GLY A 177 -8.26 8.04 -3.38
N TRP A 178 -8.87 6.96 -2.95
CA TRP A 178 -10.31 6.87 -2.85
C TRP A 178 -10.75 5.93 -1.75
N ILE A 179 -11.97 6.15 -1.30
CA ILE A 179 -12.74 5.28 -0.41
C ILE A 179 -14.08 5.03 -1.09
N ILE A 180 -14.39 3.76 -1.32
CA ILE A 180 -15.65 3.30 -1.89
C ILE A 180 -16.35 2.46 -0.83
N ILE A 181 -17.54 2.87 -0.42
CA ILE A 181 -18.39 2.17 0.54
C ILE A 181 -19.51 1.52 -0.23
N SER A 182 -19.58 0.20 -0.19
CA SER A 182 -20.65 -0.55 -0.81
C SER A 182 -21.98 -0.29 -0.10
N LYS A 183 -23.06 -0.14 -0.87
CA LYS A 183 -24.42 -0.07 -0.31
C LYS A 183 -24.93 -1.44 0.13
N ASN A 184 -24.51 -2.50 -0.57
CA ASN A 184 -25.08 -3.84 -0.48
C ASN A 184 -24.54 -4.65 0.72
N ASP A 185 -23.36 -4.32 1.21
CA ASP A 185 -22.70 -5.03 2.30
C ASP A 185 -21.83 -4.09 3.16
N ASN A 186 -21.20 -4.60 4.20
CA ASN A 186 -20.37 -3.80 5.11
C ASN A 186 -18.93 -3.64 4.64
N THR A 187 -18.74 -3.61 3.33
CA THR A 187 -17.43 -3.53 2.71
C THR A 187 -17.04 -2.09 2.41
N ILE A 188 -15.79 -1.76 2.72
CA ILE A 188 -15.11 -0.56 2.25
C ILE A 188 -13.89 -0.97 1.43
N TYR A 189 -13.77 -0.41 0.23
CA TYR A 189 -12.58 -0.49 -0.61
C TYR A 189 -11.81 0.80 -0.51
N CYS A 190 -10.50 0.71 -0.37
CA CYS A 190 -9.61 1.86 -0.23
C CYS A 190 -8.47 1.78 -1.24
N SER A 191 -7.99 2.94 -1.65
CA SER A 191 -6.80 3.09 -2.48
C SER A 191 -6.00 4.32 -2.09
N GLN A 192 -4.68 4.22 -2.16
CA GLN A 192 -3.71 5.29 -1.97
C GLN A 192 -2.51 5.16 -2.90
#